data_AF-A0A9E3NNK8-F1
#
_entry.id   AF-A0A9E3NNK8-F1
#
_cell.length_a   1.000
_cell.length_b   1.000
_cell.length_c   1.000
_cell.angle_alpha   90.00
_cell.angle_beta   90.00
_cell.angle_gamma   90.00
#
_symmetry.space_group_name_H-M   'P 1'
#
loop_
_entity.id
_entity.type
_entity.pdbx_description
1 polymer ?
#
loop_
_entity_poly.entity_id
_entity_poly.type
_entity_poly.pdbx_seq_one_letter_code
_entity_poly.pdbx_strand_id
1 'polypeptide(L)' 'MTRHALLLAIAALASCRTVQPWERGKLAHPTMTPDAPQGPAEEHMRSVHEGAIGGSGPAAGGGCGCN' A
#
# COMPACT_ATOMS: atom_id res chain seq x y z
N MET A 1 6.17 32.13 -5.45
CA MET A 1 6.77 30.80 -5.19
C MET A 1 6.86 30.49 -3.68
N THR A 2 7.41 31.38 -2.85
CA THR A 2 7.49 31.22 -1.38
C THR A 2 6.15 31.05 -0.66
N ARG A 3 5.08 31.74 -1.10
CA ARG A 3 3.73 31.59 -0.52
C ARG A 3 3.14 30.19 -0.74
N HIS A 4 3.42 29.54 -1.88
CA HIS A 4 2.94 28.19 -2.15
C HIS A 4 3.72 27.14 -1.36
N ALA A 5 5.02 27.35 -1.19
CA ALA A 5 5.84 26.50 -0.33
C ALA A 5 5.36 26.52 1.13
N LEU A 6 4.98 27.69 1.65
CA LEU A 6 4.41 27.83 2.99
C LEU A 6 3.08 27.08 3.14
N LEU A 7 2.19 27.17 2.14
CA LEU A 7 0.90 26.46 2.16
C LEU A 7 1.09 24.94 2.12
N LEU A 8 2.01 24.44 1.30
CA LEU A 8 2.36 23.01 1.24
C LEU A 8 2.94 22.52 2.57
N ALA A 9 3.80 23.31 3.22
CA ALA A 9 4.35 22.97 4.52
C ALA A 9 3.25 22.81 5.57
N ILE A 10 2.31 23.76 5.66
CA ILE A 10 1.20 23.72 6.62
C ILE A 10 0.28 22.50 6.37
N ALA A 11 0.01 22.17 5.12
CA ALA A 11 -0.81 21.00 4.77
C ALA A 11 -0.17 19.67 5.21
N ALA A 12 1.16 19.56 5.18
CA ALA A 12 1.87 18.35 5.61
C ALA A 12 1.71 18.06 7.12
N LEU A 13 1.62 19.11 7.96
CA LEU A 13 1.44 18.96 9.41
C LEU A 13 0.01 18.54 9.81
N ALA A 14 -0.98 18.69 8.93
CA ALA A 14 -2.36 18.33 9.20
C ALA A 14 -2.64 16.81 9.19
N SER A 15 -1.63 15.99 8.90
CA SER A 15 -1.75 14.53 8.78
C SER A 15 -1.74 13.78 10.12
N CYS A 16 -1.29 14.40 11.21
CA CYS A 16 -1.24 13.76 12.52
C CYS A 16 -2.61 13.85 13.21
N ARG A 17 -3.33 12.72 13.33
CA ARG A 17 -4.64 12.65 14.00
C ARG A 17 -4.69 11.48 14.97
N THR A 18 -5.28 11.70 16.15
CA THR A 18 -5.57 10.63 17.11
C THR A 18 -6.66 9.71 16.55
N VAL A 19 -6.37 8.41 16.51
CA VAL A 19 -7.28 7.37 16.01
C VAL A 19 -8.08 6.79 17.18
N GLN A 20 -9.38 6.56 16.98
CA GLN A 20 -10.21 5.99 18.03
C GLN A 20 -9.86 4.49 18.24
N PRO A 21 -9.98 3.96 19.47
CA PRO A 21 -9.52 2.60 19.78
C PRO A 21 -10.05 1.50 18.85
N TRP A 22 -11.29 1.64 18.37
CA TRP A 22 -11.96 0.68 17.47
C TRP A 22 -11.57 0.81 15.98
N GLU A 23 -10.96 1.92 15.58
CA GLU A 23 -10.47 2.11 14.20
C GLU A 23 -9.13 1.41 13.97
N ARG A 24 -8.37 1.17 15.05
CA ARG A 24 -7.03 0.55 15.00
C ARG A 24 -7.03 -0.85 14.40
N GLY A 25 -8.09 -1.63 14.59
CA GLY A 25 -8.18 -2.99 14.02
C GLY A 25 -8.20 -3.02 12.49
N LYS A 26 -8.67 -1.94 11.84
CA LYS A 26 -8.64 -1.79 10.38
C LYS A 26 -7.29 -1.24 9.89
N LEU A 27 -6.65 -0.37 10.68
CA LEU A 27 -5.39 0.28 10.30
C LEU A 27 -4.15 -0.57 10.60
N ALA A 28 -4.23 -1.50 11.56
CA ALA A 28 -3.15 -2.39 11.96
C ALA A 28 -3.61 -3.85 11.89
N HIS A 29 -4.12 -4.25 10.72
CA HIS A 29 -4.58 -5.61 10.51
C HIS A 29 -3.41 -6.61 10.72
N PRO A 30 -3.59 -7.76 11.39
CA PRO A 30 -2.50 -8.69 11.69
C PRO A 30 -1.75 -9.24 10.46
N THR A 31 -2.37 -9.22 9.28
CA THR A 31 -1.71 -9.62 8.02
C THR A 31 -0.72 -8.57 7.50
N MET A 32 -0.70 -7.37 8.08
CA MET A 32 0.20 -6.28 7.70
C MET A 32 1.46 -6.22 8.57
N THR A 33 1.74 -7.25 9.36
CA THR A 33 2.98 -7.37 10.15
C THR A 33 4.08 -8.06 9.33
N PRO A 34 5.37 -7.69 9.50
CA PRO A 34 6.48 -8.32 8.77
C PRO A 34 6.55 -9.85 8.91
N ASP A 35 6.18 -10.36 10.09
CA ASP A 35 6.18 -11.79 10.41
C ASP A 35 4.84 -12.48 10.11
N ALA A 36 3.93 -11.82 9.38
CA ALA A 36 2.66 -12.41 9.01
C ALA A 36 2.92 -13.68 8.18
N PRO A 37 2.34 -14.84 8.55
CA PRO A 37 2.53 -16.08 7.82
C PRO A 37 2.03 -15.91 6.38
N GLN A 38 2.93 -16.13 5.43
CA GLN A 38 2.64 -16.00 4.02
C GLN A 38 1.80 -17.18 3.53
N GLY A 39 0.57 -16.88 3.09
CA GLY A 39 -0.31 -17.85 2.46
C GLY A 39 0.07 -18.09 0.99
N PRO A 40 -0.50 -19.12 0.34
CA PRO A 40 -0.27 -19.40 -1.08
C PRO A 40 -0.71 -18.26 -2.02
N ALA A 41 -1.48 -17.30 -1.52
CA ALA A 41 -1.94 -16.13 -2.28
C ALA A 41 -0.95 -14.95 -2.28
N GLU A 42 0.11 -14.97 -1.47
CA GLU A 42 1.02 -13.83 -1.32
C GLU A 42 1.74 -13.46 -2.62
N GLU A 43 2.18 -14.45 -3.39
CA GLU A 43 2.81 -14.22 -4.69
C GLU A 43 1.81 -13.62 -5.71
N HIS A 44 0.56 -14.07 -5.68
CA HIS A 44 -0.52 -13.50 -6.48
C HIS A 44 -0.81 -12.06 -6.07
N MET A 45 -0.94 -11.76 -4.76
CA MET A 45 -1.18 -10.40 -4.28
C MET A 45 -0.02 -9.45 -4.58
N ARG A 46 1.23 -9.93 -4.46
CA ARG A 46 2.43 -9.14 -4.77
C ARG A 46 2.57 -8.84 -6.25
N SER A 47 2.27 -9.80 -7.12
CA SER A 47 2.28 -9.55 -8.58
C SER A 47 1.23 -8.52 -8.99
N VAL A 48 0.05 -8.51 -8.35
CA VAL A 48 -0.99 -7.49 -8.55
C VAL A 48 -0.58 -6.13 -7.98
N HIS A 49 -0.05 -6.07 -6.76
CA HIS A 49 0.30 -4.79 -6.11
C HIS A 49 1.49 -4.08 -6.75
N GLU A 50 2.57 -4.81 -7.00
CA GLU A 50 3.82 -4.20 -7.46
C GLU A 50 3.83 -3.98 -8.98
N GLY A 51 2.80 -4.48 -9.70
CA GLY A 51 2.81 -4.53 -11.17
C GLY A 51 4.06 -5.24 -11.72
N ALA A 52 4.73 -6.01 -10.87
CA ALA A 52 6.08 -6.49 -11.06
C ALA A 52 6.05 -7.76 -11.91
N ILE A 53 5.72 -7.59 -13.19
CA ILE A 53 5.95 -8.54 -14.27
C ILE A 53 5.03 -9.76 -14.16
N GLY A 54 4.29 -10.06 -15.23
CA GLY A 54 3.27 -11.10 -15.26
C GLY A 54 3.74 -12.40 -14.60
N GLY A 55 2.85 -12.97 -13.77
CA GLY A 55 3.15 -14.02 -12.80
C GLY A 55 4.02 -15.15 -13.36
N SER A 56 4.81 -15.77 -12.47
CA SER A 56 5.76 -16.86 -12.75
C SER A 56 5.27 -17.83 -13.84
N GLY A 57 5.67 -17.59 -15.09
CA GLY A 57 5.20 -18.32 -16.25
C GLY A 57 5.67 -17.67 -17.57
N PRO A 58 5.78 -18.44 -18.67
CA PRO A 58 6.40 -18.00 -19.93
C PRO A 58 5.64 -16.90 -20.71
N ALA A 59 4.56 -16.34 -20.15
CA ALA A 59 3.77 -15.25 -20.74
C ALA A 59 3.60 -14.10 -19.74
N ALA A 60 4.71 -13.48 -19.35
CA ALA A 60 4.71 -12.25 -18.55
C ALA A 60 4.29 -11.04 -19.41
N GLY A 61 3.01 -10.96 -19.76
CA GLY A 61 2.39 -9.83 -20.46
C GLY A 61 2.25 -8.62 -19.52
N GLY A 62 2.68 -7.46 -20.00
CA GLY A 62 2.77 -6.19 -19.27
C GLY A 62 1.43 -5.63 -18.78
N GLY A 63 1.53 -4.84 -17.72
CA GLY A 63 0.42 -4.29 -16.96
C GLY A 63 -0.53 -3.34 -17.70
N CYS A 64 -1.60 -3.01 -16.97
CA CYS A 64 -2.90 -2.45 -17.38
C CYS A 64 -3.90 -3.46 -17.97
N GLY A 65 -3.87 -4.70 -17.46
CA GLY A 65 -5.04 -5.59 -17.53
C GLY A 65 -5.17 -6.28 -16.18
N CYS A 66 -6.19 -5.90 -15.40
CA CYS A 66 -6.56 -6.51 -14.13
C CYS A 66 -6.36 -8.03 -14.16
N ASN A 67 -5.64 -8.58 -13.18
CA ASN A 67 -5.61 -10.03 -12.98
C ASN A 67 -7.03 -10.56 -12.77
#